data_AF-A0A9W7DK66-F1
#
_entry.id   AF-A0A9W7DK66-F1
#
_cell.length_a   1.000
_cell.length_b   1.000
_cell.length_c   1.000
_cell.angle_alpha   90.00
_cell.angle_beta   90.00
_cell.angle_gamma   90.00
#
_symmetry.space_group_name_H-M   'P 1'
#
loop_
_entity.id
_entity.type
_entity.pdbx_description
1 polymer ?
#
loop_
_entity_poly.entity_id
_entity_poly.type
_entity_poly.pdbx_seq_one_letter_code
_entity_poly.pdbx_strand_id
1 'polypeptide(L)'
;MTTHANTLPEHQFVDNIHVFPIEPVNTDVQEAKFIENNRYLKNEHQFNYFNIPGANFPGPSEVDRMRLTFESGLEDEINYYLNYLIGLSLSNPKLLSMKGEYGFLLDHLAELLGCFIINPNYTNKDINKSLDSSLILRNLVQDIENSQVVSMNSMIKESLLDILGNHIVLGDEISNEHYDASKELLRYSMDIVESISSYLAPAPADDPLFKALIKLLKIVNDRSSVITILRSLSRLIERQ
;
A
#
# COMPACT_ATOMS: atom_id res chain seq x y z
N MET A 1 21.08 90.12 -56.41
CA MET A 1 20.03 90.81 -55.65
C MET A 1 19.09 89.73 -55.13
N THR A 2 19.19 89.25 -53.88
CA THR A 2 18.55 89.83 -52.67
C THR A 2 17.15 90.36 -53.04
N THR A 3 16.02 89.86 -52.54
CA THR A 3 15.59 89.62 -51.15
C THR A 3 14.06 89.44 -51.25
N HIS A 4 13.34 88.56 -50.55
CA HIS A 4 12.66 88.72 -49.24
C HIS A 4 11.38 87.85 -49.39
N ALA A 5 11.10 86.88 -48.52
CA ALA A 5 10.54 86.95 -47.18
C ALA A 5 9.04 86.59 -47.15
N ASN A 6 8.74 85.59 -46.30
CA ASN A 6 7.52 85.35 -45.53
C ASN A 6 6.15 85.42 -46.22
N THR A 7 5.40 84.31 -46.14
CA THR A 7 4.34 84.13 -45.12
C THR A 7 3.87 82.67 -45.09
N LEU A 8 3.83 82.08 -43.89
CA LEU A 8 3.06 80.86 -43.57
C LEU A 8 1.57 81.21 -43.59
N PRO A 9 0.69 80.39 -44.18
CA PRO A 9 -0.69 80.29 -43.75
C PRO A 9 -0.87 79.02 -42.91
N GLU A 10 -1.10 79.27 -41.62
CA GLU A 10 -2.07 78.64 -40.73
C GLU A 10 -2.65 77.26 -41.09
N HIS A 11 -2.51 76.35 -40.13
CA HIS A 11 -3.48 75.30 -39.77
C HIS A 11 -4.38 74.76 -40.89
N GLN A 12 -3.92 73.74 -41.60
CA GLN A 12 -4.82 72.78 -42.24
C GLN A 12 -4.86 71.50 -41.42
N PHE A 13 -6.00 71.39 -40.73
CA PHE A 13 -6.62 70.28 -40.06
C PHE A 13 -6.19 68.90 -40.56
N VAL A 14 -5.91 68.03 -39.60
CA VAL A 14 -5.75 66.58 -39.77
C VAL A 14 -7.13 65.99 -40.10
N ASP A 15 -7.56 66.11 -41.35
CA ASP A 15 -8.87 65.60 -41.76
C ASP A 15 -8.76 64.19 -42.36
N ASN A 16 -9.29 63.25 -41.56
CA ASN A 16 -9.81 61.94 -41.93
C ASN A 16 -8.81 60.83 -42.32
N ILE A 17 -7.96 60.41 -41.39
CA ILE A 17 -7.59 58.98 -41.33
C ILE A 17 -8.76 58.24 -40.69
N HIS A 18 -9.68 57.73 -41.52
CA HIS A 18 -10.68 56.78 -41.05
C HIS A 18 -9.96 55.50 -40.62
N VAL A 19 -9.71 55.35 -39.33
CA VAL A 19 -9.30 54.09 -38.74
C VAL A 19 -10.53 53.19 -38.77
N PHE A 20 -10.58 52.26 -39.73
CA PHE A 20 -11.62 51.24 -39.73
C PHE A 20 -11.40 50.32 -38.52
N PRO A 21 -12.41 50.14 -37.65
CA PRO A 21 -12.32 49.15 -36.60
C PRO A 21 -12.11 47.79 -37.27
N ILE A 22 -11.03 47.10 -36.88
CA ILE A 22 -10.80 45.72 -37.30
C ILE A 22 -11.89 44.90 -36.61
N GLU A 23 -12.86 44.41 -37.37
CA GLU A 23 -13.85 43.49 -36.83
C GLU A 23 -13.10 42.25 -36.32
N PRO A 24 -13.36 41.82 -35.07
CA PRO A 24 -12.72 40.62 -34.56
C PRO A 24 -13.10 39.46 -35.47
N VAL A 25 -12.08 38.73 -35.93
CA VAL A 25 -12.28 37.54 -36.77
C VAL A 25 -13.26 36.61 -36.05
N ASN A 26 -14.24 36.07 -36.76
CA ASN A 26 -15.23 35.17 -36.17
C ASN A 26 -14.52 34.02 -35.42
N THR A 27 -15.02 33.70 -34.22
CA THR A 27 -14.51 32.64 -33.34
C THR A 27 -14.27 31.33 -34.09
N ASP A 28 -15.14 30.95 -35.03
CA ASP A 28 -14.98 29.71 -35.81
C ASP A 28 -13.70 29.70 -36.65
N VAL A 29 -13.33 30.87 -37.20
CA VAL A 29 -12.12 31.04 -38.02
C VAL A 29 -10.87 31.12 -37.12
N GLN A 30 -11.02 31.66 -35.91
CA GLN A 30 -9.95 31.65 -34.91
C GLN A 30 -9.69 30.23 -34.40
N GLU A 31 -10.74 29.46 -34.13
CA GLU A 31 -10.66 28.05 -33.74
C GLU A 31 -10.07 27.18 -34.86
N ALA A 32 -10.50 27.38 -36.11
CA ALA A 32 -9.93 26.67 -37.24
C ALA A 32 -8.42 26.93 -37.39
N LYS A 33 -7.99 28.20 -37.31
CA LYS A 33 -6.57 28.56 -37.33
C LYS A 33 -5.81 28.03 -36.11
N PHE A 34 -6.43 27.99 -34.94
CA PHE A 34 -5.84 27.40 -33.74
C PHE A 34 -5.66 25.89 -33.90
N ILE A 35 -6.64 25.18 -34.47
CA ILE A 35 -6.55 23.74 -34.75
C ILE A 35 -5.48 23.46 -35.82
N GLU A 36 -5.43 24.27 -36.88
CA GLU A 36 -4.44 24.15 -37.95
C GLU A 36 -3.00 24.41 -37.44
N ASN A 37 -2.79 25.47 -36.67
CA ASN A 37 -1.49 25.78 -36.07
C ASN A 37 -1.10 24.77 -34.99
N ASN A 38 -2.05 24.25 -34.20
CA ASN A 38 -1.77 23.16 -33.27
C ASN A 38 -1.46 21.84 -33.97
N ARG A 39 -1.99 21.57 -35.16
CA ARG A 39 -1.58 20.41 -35.95
C ARG A 39 -0.12 20.52 -36.39
N TYR A 40 0.36 21.72 -36.73
CA TYR A 40 1.76 21.95 -37.09
C TYR A 40 2.71 21.96 -35.88
N LEU A 41 2.27 22.46 -34.72
CA LEU A 41 3.05 22.42 -33.47
C LEU A 41 3.06 21.02 -32.85
N LYS A 42 2.05 20.20 -33.12
CA LYS A 42 2.07 18.73 -32.96
C LYS A 42 2.81 18.07 -34.12
N ASN A 43 4.03 18.53 -34.41
CA ASN A 43 5.04 17.74 -35.12
C ASN A 43 5.48 16.50 -34.30
N GLU A 44 4.56 15.86 -33.58
CA GLU A 44 4.52 14.42 -33.62
C GLU A 44 4.36 14.07 -35.09
N HIS A 45 5.43 13.64 -35.73
CA HIS A 45 5.23 12.68 -36.80
C HIS A 45 4.28 11.66 -36.19
N GLN A 46 3.04 11.59 -36.70
CA GLN A 46 2.18 10.44 -36.48
C GLN A 46 2.88 9.26 -37.13
N PHE A 47 3.97 8.79 -36.51
CA PHE A 47 4.32 7.40 -36.54
C PHE A 47 3.15 6.74 -35.85
N ASN A 48 2.11 6.46 -36.63
CA ASN A 48 1.14 5.48 -36.23
C ASN A 48 1.95 4.20 -36.10
N TYR A 49 2.36 3.89 -34.87
CA TYR A 49 3.09 2.71 -34.48
C TYR A 49 2.16 1.49 -34.58
N PHE A 50 1.65 1.22 -35.79
CA PHE A 50 0.91 0.02 -36.11
C PHE A 50 1.91 -1.14 -36.10
N ASN A 51 1.57 -2.19 -35.35
CA ASN A 51 2.38 -3.41 -35.22
C ASN A 51 3.77 -3.20 -34.60
N ILE A 52 3.95 -2.21 -33.73
CA ILE A 52 5.11 -2.23 -32.82
C ILE A 52 4.87 -3.28 -31.73
N PRO A 53 5.76 -4.27 -31.56
CA PRO A 53 5.71 -5.16 -30.40
C PRO A 53 5.74 -4.33 -29.11
N GLY A 54 4.69 -4.41 -28.30
CA GLY A 54 4.54 -3.62 -27.07
C GLY A 54 3.69 -2.34 -27.18
N ALA A 55 3.24 -1.94 -28.39
CA ALA A 55 2.27 -0.86 -28.50
C ALA A 55 0.92 -1.27 -27.87
N ASN A 56 0.37 -0.42 -27.01
CA ASN A 56 -0.83 -0.66 -26.18
C ASN A 56 -0.71 -1.75 -25.11
N PHE A 57 0.50 -2.22 -24.78
CA PHE A 57 0.68 -3.10 -23.63
C PHE A 57 0.95 -2.25 -22.38
N PRO A 58 0.14 -2.35 -21.31
CA PRO A 58 0.30 -1.58 -20.07
C PRO A 58 1.52 -2.01 -19.22
N GLY A 59 2.37 -2.88 -19.77
CA GLY A 59 3.50 -3.50 -19.07
C GLY A 59 3.12 -4.81 -18.38
N PRO A 60 3.94 -5.27 -17.40
CA PRO A 60 3.68 -6.49 -16.65
C PRO A 60 2.38 -6.43 -15.85
N SER A 61 1.82 -7.59 -15.52
CA SER A 61 0.66 -7.68 -14.65
C SER A 61 1.00 -7.18 -13.24
N GLU A 62 0.02 -6.73 -12.47
CA GLU A 62 0.26 -6.30 -11.08
C GLU A 62 0.81 -7.43 -10.21
N VAL A 63 0.37 -8.67 -10.45
CA VAL A 63 0.85 -9.85 -9.73
C VAL A 63 2.33 -10.09 -10.01
N ASP A 64 2.74 -9.96 -11.28
CA ASP A 64 4.14 -10.12 -11.67
C ASP A 64 5.01 -8.99 -11.11
N ARG A 65 4.52 -7.74 -11.15
CA ARG A 65 5.23 -6.61 -10.52
C ARG A 65 5.44 -6.86 -9.04
N MET A 66 4.39 -7.25 -8.33
CA MET A 66 4.45 -7.52 -6.91
C MET A 66 5.44 -8.65 -6.59
N ARG A 67 5.39 -9.75 -7.36
CA ARG A 67 6.33 -10.87 -7.21
C ARG A 67 7.77 -10.40 -7.38
N LEU A 68 8.06 -9.68 -8.47
CA LEU A 68 9.40 -9.15 -8.74
C LEU A 68 9.86 -8.15 -7.68
N THR A 69 8.96 -7.35 -7.13
CA THR A 69 9.26 -6.44 -6.03
C THR A 69 9.79 -7.20 -4.81
N PHE A 70 9.05 -8.21 -4.34
CA PHE A 70 9.47 -8.97 -3.16
C PHE A 70 10.71 -9.82 -3.43
N GLU A 71 10.89 -10.35 -4.65
CA GLU A 71 12.11 -11.06 -5.06
C GLU A 71 13.33 -10.14 -5.15
N SER A 72 13.14 -8.87 -5.57
CA SER A 72 14.22 -7.90 -5.73
C SER A 72 14.78 -7.38 -4.42
N GLY A 73 14.00 -7.41 -3.33
CA GLY A 73 14.40 -6.86 -2.03
C GLY A 73 14.50 -5.34 -2.00
N LEU A 74 13.96 -4.63 -3.00
CA LEU A 74 14.02 -3.16 -3.06
C LEU A 74 13.06 -2.54 -2.04
N GLU A 75 13.62 -1.81 -1.07
CA GLU A 75 12.86 -1.35 0.09
C GLU A 75 11.72 -0.39 -0.24
N ASP A 76 11.94 0.56 -1.15
CA ASP A 76 10.92 1.53 -1.55
C ASP A 76 9.72 0.84 -2.23
N GLU A 77 10.01 -0.17 -3.05
CA GLU A 77 8.99 -0.96 -3.75
C GLU A 77 8.24 -1.87 -2.78
N ILE A 78 8.95 -2.51 -1.84
CA ILE A 78 8.32 -3.33 -0.79
C ILE A 78 7.37 -2.46 0.04
N ASN A 79 7.82 -1.28 0.48
CA ASN A 79 7.00 -0.36 1.25
C ASN A 79 5.77 0.11 0.46
N TYR A 80 5.93 0.40 -0.85
CA TYR A 80 4.82 0.75 -1.72
C TYR A 80 3.78 -0.38 -1.79
N TYR A 81 4.22 -1.61 -2.05
CA TYR A 81 3.33 -2.75 -2.18
C TYR A 81 2.71 -3.20 -0.84
N LEU A 82 3.39 -3.04 0.29
CA LEU A 82 2.79 -3.26 1.61
C LEU A 82 1.60 -2.32 1.84
N ASN A 83 1.77 -1.03 1.58
CA ASN A 83 0.69 -0.05 1.69
C ASN A 83 -0.49 -0.38 0.74
N TYR A 84 -0.18 -0.77 -0.50
CA TYR A 84 -1.19 -1.22 -1.45
C TYR A 84 -1.94 -2.47 -0.96
N LEU A 85 -1.22 -3.45 -0.42
CA LEU A 85 -1.78 -4.70 0.11
C LEU A 85 -2.64 -4.48 1.35
N ILE A 86 -2.32 -3.51 2.22
CA ILE A 86 -3.20 -3.12 3.33
C ILE A 86 -4.56 -2.65 2.79
N GLY A 87 -4.55 -1.74 1.82
CA GLY A 87 -5.78 -1.24 1.21
C GLY A 87 -6.58 -2.33 0.48
N LEU A 88 -5.88 -3.22 -0.22
CA LEU A 88 -6.49 -4.32 -0.97
C LEU A 88 -7.05 -5.41 -0.05
N SER A 89 -6.31 -5.82 0.99
CA SER A 89 -6.76 -6.82 1.96
C SER A 89 -7.98 -6.37 2.76
N LEU A 90 -8.11 -5.07 3.01
CA LEU A 90 -9.29 -4.49 3.64
C LEU A 90 -10.48 -4.42 2.68
N SER A 91 -10.26 -3.95 1.45
CA SER A 91 -11.35 -3.64 0.52
C SER A 91 -11.88 -4.87 -0.22
N ASN A 92 -10.99 -5.78 -0.61
CA ASN A 92 -11.34 -6.97 -1.37
C ASN A 92 -10.39 -8.16 -1.07
N PRO A 93 -10.50 -8.77 0.12
CA PRO A 93 -9.60 -9.86 0.53
C PRO A 93 -9.68 -11.10 -0.37
N LYS A 94 -10.81 -11.31 -1.06
CA LYS A 94 -11.01 -12.46 -1.95
C LYS A 94 -10.10 -12.44 -3.19
N LEU A 95 -9.64 -11.26 -3.61
CA LEU A 95 -8.66 -11.16 -4.69
C LEU A 95 -7.29 -11.69 -4.27
N LEU A 96 -6.97 -11.59 -2.98
CA LEU A 96 -5.73 -12.07 -2.38
C LEU A 96 -5.91 -13.50 -1.84
N SER A 97 -6.20 -14.45 -2.73
CA SER A 97 -6.27 -15.87 -2.36
C SER A 97 -4.86 -16.47 -2.26
N MET A 98 -4.48 -16.86 -1.05
CA MET A 98 -3.17 -17.47 -0.77
C MET A 98 -3.02 -18.88 -1.33
N LYS A 99 -4.13 -19.53 -1.69
CA LYS A 99 -4.13 -20.83 -2.38
C LYS A 99 -3.86 -20.69 -3.89
N GLY A 100 -4.05 -19.48 -4.43
CA GLY A 100 -3.92 -19.18 -5.85
C GLY A 100 -2.62 -18.47 -6.21
N GLU A 101 -2.71 -17.50 -7.10
CA GLU A 101 -1.56 -16.78 -7.68
C GLU A 101 -0.73 -16.00 -6.66
N TYR A 102 -1.32 -15.63 -5.53
CA TYR A 102 -0.70 -14.84 -4.46
C TYR A 102 -0.02 -15.69 -3.38
N GLY A 103 0.08 -17.02 -3.54
CA GLY A 103 0.71 -17.88 -2.54
C GLY A 103 2.16 -17.51 -2.20
N PHE A 104 2.90 -16.91 -3.15
CA PHE A 104 4.27 -16.42 -2.92
C PHE A 104 4.35 -15.33 -1.85
N LEU A 105 3.27 -14.56 -1.64
CA LEU A 105 3.25 -13.50 -0.64
C LEU A 105 3.35 -14.04 0.78
N LEU A 106 2.88 -15.27 1.02
CA LEU A 106 2.81 -15.80 2.37
C LEU A 106 4.20 -15.89 3.02
N ASP A 107 5.19 -16.35 2.28
CA ASP A 107 6.56 -16.51 2.77
C ASP A 107 7.22 -15.14 3.02
N HIS A 108 6.98 -14.16 2.14
CA HIS A 108 7.46 -12.80 2.34
C HIS A 108 6.79 -12.08 3.52
N LEU A 109 5.47 -12.25 3.68
CA LEU A 109 4.75 -11.72 4.84
C LEU A 109 5.23 -12.39 6.12
N ALA A 110 5.51 -13.69 6.10
CA ALA A 110 6.04 -14.42 7.25
C ALA A 110 7.43 -13.91 7.67
N GLU A 111 8.30 -13.64 6.71
CA GLU A 111 9.63 -13.07 6.97
C GLU A 111 9.52 -11.66 7.56
N LEU A 112 8.65 -10.81 7.02
CA LEU A 112 8.43 -9.44 7.50
C LEU A 112 7.73 -9.40 8.87
N LEU A 113 6.89 -10.40 9.18
CA LEU A 113 6.20 -10.49 10.46
C LEU A 113 7.17 -10.67 11.63
N GLY A 114 8.22 -11.48 11.44
CA GLY A 114 9.27 -11.67 12.45
C GLY A 114 10.11 -10.41 12.60
N CYS A 115 10.25 -9.86 13.81
CA CYS A 115 10.95 -8.61 14.05
C CYS A 115 12.16 -8.77 14.97
N PHE A 116 13.31 -8.20 14.58
CA PHE A 116 14.56 -8.21 15.35
C PHE A 116 14.38 -7.64 16.76
N ILE A 117 13.51 -6.64 16.93
CA ILE A 117 13.21 -6.00 18.22
C ILE A 117 12.61 -7.00 19.22
N ILE A 118 11.87 -8.00 18.72
CA ILE A 118 11.22 -9.03 19.54
C ILE A 118 12.18 -10.20 19.76
N ASN A 119 12.79 -10.67 18.68
CA ASN A 119 13.73 -11.77 18.70
C ASN A 119 14.92 -11.44 17.77
N PRO A 120 16.16 -11.37 18.32
CA PRO A 120 17.35 -11.03 17.55
C PRO A 120 17.68 -11.94 16.36
N ASN A 121 17.01 -13.09 16.24
CA ASN A 121 17.22 -14.02 15.13
C ASN A 121 16.56 -13.58 13.82
N TYR A 122 15.63 -12.63 13.84
CA TYR A 122 14.94 -12.16 12.64
C TYR A 122 15.76 -11.16 11.82
N THR A 123 15.55 -11.18 10.51
CA THR A 123 16.22 -10.29 9.54
C THR A 123 15.61 -8.89 9.52
N ASN A 124 14.29 -8.79 9.68
CA ASN A 124 13.57 -7.51 9.65
C ASN A 124 13.86 -6.69 10.90
N LYS A 125 14.46 -5.50 10.71
CA LYS A 125 14.79 -4.55 11.78
C LYS A 125 13.71 -3.48 11.98
N ASP A 126 12.75 -3.39 11.08
CA ASP A 126 11.71 -2.37 11.09
C ASP A 126 10.39 -2.95 11.62
N ILE A 127 9.98 -2.50 12.81
CA ILE A 127 8.73 -2.91 13.43
C ILE A 127 7.50 -2.49 12.62
N ASN A 128 7.60 -1.42 11.82
CA ASN A 128 6.48 -0.96 11.00
C ASN A 128 6.15 -1.97 9.91
N LYS A 129 7.16 -2.63 9.30
CA LYS A 129 6.91 -3.71 8.34
C LYS A 129 6.26 -4.93 8.99
N SER A 130 6.58 -5.21 10.26
CA SER A 130 5.90 -6.26 11.02
C SER A 130 4.45 -5.87 11.33
N LEU A 131 4.18 -4.59 11.60
CA LEU A 131 2.81 -4.08 11.75
C LEU A 131 2.03 -4.18 10.45
N ASP A 132 2.60 -3.74 9.33
CA ASP A 132 1.97 -3.81 8.02
C ASP A 132 1.68 -5.28 7.62
N SER A 133 2.66 -6.16 7.75
CA SER A 133 2.50 -7.59 7.49
C SER A 133 1.45 -8.22 8.39
N SER A 134 1.48 -7.95 9.70
CA SER A 134 0.50 -8.49 10.63
C SER A 134 -0.91 -7.98 10.36
N LEU A 135 -1.08 -6.70 9.98
CA LEU A 135 -2.37 -6.14 9.59
C LEU A 135 -2.92 -6.80 8.31
N ILE A 136 -2.07 -6.98 7.30
CA ILE A 136 -2.42 -7.69 6.06
C ILE A 136 -2.87 -9.12 6.40
N LEU A 137 -2.05 -9.88 7.13
CA LEU A 137 -2.38 -11.25 7.54
C LEU A 137 -3.67 -11.31 8.34
N ARG A 138 -3.86 -10.39 9.30
CA ARG A 138 -5.06 -10.28 10.15
C ARG A 138 -6.33 -10.01 9.35
N ASN A 139 -6.25 -9.27 8.25
CA ASN A 139 -7.39 -9.09 7.34
C ASN A 139 -7.63 -10.35 6.50
N LEU A 140 -6.58 -11.00 6.01
CA LEU A 140 -6.69 -12.17 5.15
C LEU A 140 -7.26 -13.40 5.86
N VAL A 141 -6.84 -13.68 7.10
CA VAL A 141 -7.30 -14.85 7.88
C VAL A 141 -8.76 -14.78 8.32
N GLN A 142 -9.45 -13.67 8.06
CA GLN A 142 -10.90 -13.61 8.21
C GLN A 142 -11.62 -14.46 7.15
N ASP A 143 -10.96 -14.73 6.02
CA ASP A 143 -11.43 -15.69 5.03
C ASP A 143 -10.98 -17.12 5.40
N ILE A 144 -11.91 -18.07 5.25
CA ILE A 144 -11.72 -19.48 5.63
C ILE A 144 -10.55 -20.11 4.86
N GLU A 145 -10.44 -19.84 3.55
CA GLU A 145 -9.41 -20.46 2.70
C GLU A 145 -8.02 -19.94 3.08
N ASN A 146 -7.90 -18.63 3.28
CA ASN A 146 -6.66 -18.00 3.69
C ASN A 146 -6.24 -18.43 5.10
N SER A 147 -7.19 -18.52 6.03
CA SER A 147 -6.91 -19.00 7.40
C SER A 147 -6.33 -20.41 7.42
N GLN A 148 -6.86 -21.31 6.58
CA GLN A 148 -6.31 -22.66 6.43
C GLN A 148 -4.85 -22.62 5.94
N VAL A 149 -4.55 -21.86 4.89
CA VAL A 149 -3.18 -21.79 4.34
C VAL A 149 -2.21 -21.16 5.35
N VAL A 150 -2.61 -20.06 6.00
CA VAL A 150 -1.79 -19.38 7.02
C VAL A 150 -1.49 -20.31 8.21
N SER A 151 -2.47 -21.11 8.66
CA SER A 151 -2.30 -22.05 9.78
C SER A 151 -1.23 -23.13 9.53
N MET A 152 -0.93 -23.42 8.26
CA MET A 152 0.06 -24.42 7.86
C MET A 152 1.48 -23.85 7.77
N ASN A 153 1.66 -22.53 7.78
CA ASN A 153 2.96 -21.90 7.69
C ASN A 153 3.66 -21.86 9.07
N SER A 154 4.76 -22.60 9.21
CA SER A 154 5.49 -22.72 10.48
C SER A 154 6.17 -21.42 10.90
N MET A 155 6.69 -20.64 9.95
CA MET A 155 7.37 -19.36 10.24
C MET A 155 6.39 -18.35 10.82
N ILE A 156 5.16 -18.27 10.29
CA ILE A 156 4.11 -17.44 10.89
C ILE A 156 3.80 -17.90 12.31
N LYS A 157 3.66 -19.21 12.54
CA LYS A 157 3.39 -19.75 13.88
C LYS A 157 4.52 -19.41 14.88
N GLU A 158 5.77 -19.51 14.45
CA GLU A 158 6.94 -19.15 15.27
C GLU A 158 6.97 -17.65 15.58
N SER A 159 6.79 -16.80 14.57
CA SER A 159 6.71 -15.34 14.76
C SER A 159 5.57 -14.94 15.70
N LEU A 160 4.38 -15.53 15.55
CA LEU A 160 3.25 -15.28 16.46
C LEU A 160 3.58 -15.70 17.90
N LEU A 161 4.25 -16.84 18.09
CA LEU A 161 4.65 -17.31 19.41
C LEU A 161 5.63 -16.35 20.08
N ASP A 162 6.62 -15.86 19.34
CA ASP A 162 7.59 -14.88 19.83
C ASP A 162 6.92 -13.56 20.19
N ILE A 163 5.98 -13.09 19.38
CA ILE A 163 5.20 -11.86 19.66
C ILE A 163 4.35 -12.02 20.92
N LEU A 164 3.63 -13.14 21.08
CA LEU A 164 2.83 -13.42 22.29
C LEU A 164 3.69 -13.53 23.55
N GLY A 165 4.95 -13.98 23.40
CA GLY A 165 5.93 -14.11 24.47
C GLY A 165 6.72 -12.83 24.77
N ASN A 166 6.54 -11.77 23.99
CA ASN A 166 7.37 -10.57 24.02
C ASN A 166 7.28 -9.83 25.37
N HIS A 167 8.42 -9.67 26.03
CA HIS A 167 8.55 -8.99 27.32
C HIS A 167 8.25 -7.48 27.25
N ILE A 168 8.53 -6.81 26.11
CA ILE A 168 8.29 -5.37 25.93
C ILE A 168 6.82 -5.05 26.18
N VAL A 169 5.92 -5.85 25.61
CA VAL A 169 4.47 -5.67 25.72
C VAL A 169 3.97 -5.90 27.14
N LEU A 170 4.67 -6.72 27.93
CA LEU A 170 4.23 -7.19 29.23
C LEU A 170 4.65 -6.30 30.41
N GLY A 171 5.51 -5.30 30.22
CA GLY A 171 5.95 -4.52 31.38
C GLY A 171 6.82 -3.27 31.19
N ASP A 172 7.16 -2.83 29.97
CA ASP A 172 8.11 -1.71 29.80
C ASP A 172 7.54 -0.53 28.99
N GLU A 173 6.49 0.09 29.53
CA GLU A 173 5.85 1.28 28.93
C GLU A 173 6.72 2.53 28.96
N ILE A 174 7.56 2.66 29.99
CA ILE A 174 8.26 3.91 30.30
C ILE A 174 9.61 3.99 29.57
N SER A 175 10.28 2.85 29.35
CA SER A 175 11.67 2.84 28.89
C SER A 175 11.83 2.45 27.43
N ASN A 176 10.78 1.94 26.78
CA ASN A 176 10.88 1.36 25.45
C ASN A 176 10.12 2.18 24.39
N GLU A 177 10.85 2.71 23.41
CA GLU A 177 10.29 3.50 22.30
C GLU A 177 9.36 2.71 21.38
N HIS A 178 9.46 1.36 21.38
CA HIS A 178 8.64 0.47 20.57
C HIS A 178 7.44 -0.09 21.33
N TYR A 179 7.15 0.39 22.54
CA TYR A 179 6.10 -0.18 23.38
C TYR A 179 4.71 -0.13 22.73
N ASP A 180 4.31 1.02 22.18
CA ASP A 180 3.01 1.19 21.53
C ASP A 180 2.87 0.33 20.27
N ALA A 181 3.90 0.35 19.42
CA ALA A 181 3.97 -0.51 18.24
C ALA A 181 3.93 -2.00 18.60
N SER A 182 4.61 -2.41 19.68
CA SER A 182 4.61 -3.80 20.15
C SER A 182 3.24 -4.21 20.71
N LYS A 183 2.53 -3.29 21.39
CA LYS A 183 1.14 -3.52 21.85
C LYS A 183 0.20 -3.73 20.67
N GLU A 184 0.32 -2.90 19.64
CA GLU A 184 -0.49 -3.01 18.44
C GLU A 184 -0.21 -4.32 17.69
N LEU A 185 1.07 -4.67 17.52
CA LEU A 185 1.49 -5.93 16.94
C LEU A 185 0.97 -7.14 17.72
N LEU A 186 0.96 -7.08 19.06
CA LEU A 186 0.36 -8.13 19.90
C LEU A 186 -1.14 -8.28 19.60
N ARG A 187 -1.88 -7.17 19.46
CA ARG A 187 -3.33 -7.22 19.16
C ARG A 187 -3.60 -7.89 17.81
N TYR A 188 -2.88 -7.50 16.75
CA TYR A 188 -3.03 -8.14 15.44
C TYR A 188 -2.66 -9.61 15.49
N SER A 189 -1.60 -9.96 16.21
CA SER A 189 -1.18 -11.36 16.39
C SER A 189 -2.22 -12.20 17.13
N MET A 190 -2.86 -11.66 18.17
CA MET A 190 -3.95 -12.35 18.87
C MET A 190 -5.17 -12.58 17.96
N ASP A 191 -5.56 -11.59 17.15
CA ASP A 191 -6.66 -11.73 16.18
C ASP A 191 -6.35 -12.79 15.12
N ILE A 192 -5.10 -12.87 14.66
CA ILE A 192 -4.64 -13.92 13.74
C ILE A 192 -4.76 -15.29 14.41
N VAL A 193 -4.22 -15.43 15.63
CA VAL A 193 -4.28 -16.66 16.42
C VAL A 193 -5.72 -17.11 16.65
N GLU A 194 -6.63 -16.18 16.99
CA GLU A 194 -8.05 -16.49 17.14
C GLU A 194 -8.61 -17.10 15.85
N SER A 195 -8.31 -16.50 14.71
CA SER A 195 -8.82 -16.91 13.40
C SER A 195 -8.29 -18.28 12.95
N ILE A 196 -7.00 -18.57 13.20
CA ILE A 196 -6.37 -19.83 12.77
C ILE A 196 -6.53 -20.96 13.79
N SER A 197 -6.88 -20.66 15.04
CA SER A 197 -6.94 -21.63 16.14
C SER A 197 -7.80 -22.87 15.83
N SER A 198 -8.88 -22.70 15.07
CA SER A 198 -9.75 -23.81 14.65
C SER A 198 -9.05 -24.84 13.78
N TYR A 199 -8.02 -24.45 13.02
CA TYR A 199 -7.24 -25.35 12.17
C TYR A 199 -6.04 -25.98 12.90
N LEU A 200 -5.69 -25.45 14.07
CA LEU A 200 -4.62 -25.97 14.92
C LEU A 200 -5.13 -26.99 15.95
N ALA A 201 -6.44 -27.18 16.02
CA ALA A 201 -7.08 -28.10 16.94
C ALA A 201 -7.05 -29.56 16.43
N PRO A 202 -7.00 -30.56 17.32
CA PRO A 202 -6.84 -30.44 18.77
C PRO A 202 -5.38 -30.16 19.16
N ALA A 203 -5.17 -29.20 20.06
CA ALA A 203 -3.84 -28.88 20.55
C ALA A 203 -3.26 -30.03 21.41
N PRO A 204 -1.98 -30.42 21.21
CA PRO A 204 -1.31 -31.39 22.07
C PRO A 204 -1.12 -30.82 23.50
N ALA A 205 -0.93 -31.71 24.48
CA ALA A 205 -0.80 -31.32 25.90
C ALA A 205 0.31 -30.29 26.16
N ASP A 206 1.38 -30.31 25.36
CA ASP A 206 2.52 -29.40 25.48
C ASP A 206 2.57 -28.29 24.43
N ASP A 207 1.44 -27.98 23.77
CA ASP A 207 1.40 -26.98 22.71
C ASP A 207 1.94 -25.60 23.16
N PRO A 208 2.96 -25.07 22.47
CA PRO A 208 3.57 -23.78 22.84
C PRO A 208 2.60 -22.61 22.75
N LEU A 209 1.69 -22.60 21.78
CA LEU A 209 0.75 -21.52 21.57
C LEU A 209 -0.29 -21.49 22.70
N PHE A 210 -0.79 -22.66 23.09
CA PHE A 210 -1.67 -22.81 24.25
C PHE A 210 -1.01 -22.28 25.54
N LYS A 211 0.25 -22.66 25.79
CA LYS A 211 1.01 -22.17 26.96
C LYS A 211 1.22 -20.66 26.94
N ALA A 212 1.55 -20.09 25.77
CA ALA A 212 1.74 -18.66 25.60
C ALA A 212 0.44 -17.88 25.87
N LEU A 213 -0.70 -18.34 25.34
CA LEU A 213 -2.01 -17.75 25.60
C LEU A 213 -2.39 -17.78 27.08
N ILE A 214 -2.14 -18.89 27.78
CA ILE A 214 -2.39 -18.98 29.23
C ILE A 214 -1.48 -18.04 30.03
N LYS A 215 -0.21 -17.90 29.65
CA LYS A 215 0.71 -16.95 30.28
C LYS A 215 0.21 -15.51 30.06
N LEU A 216 -0.21 -15.19 28.84
CA LEU A 216 -0.73 -13.88 28.49
C LEU A 216 -2.03 -13.53 29.24
N LEU A 217 -2.95 -14.50 29.37
CA LEU A 217 -4.21 -14.34 30.11
C LEU A 217 -4.01 -13.91 31.57
N LYS A 218 -2.89 -14.29 32.20
CA LYS A 218 -2.57 -13.92 33.59
C LYS A 218 -2.08 -12.48 33.74
N ILE A 219 -1.64 -11.86 32.65
CA ILE A 219 -0.97 -10.55 32.65
C ILE A 219 -1.92 -9.47 32.10
N VAL A 220 -2.66 -9.80 31.05
CA VAL A 220 -3.51 -8.85 30.35
C VAL A 220 -4.78 -8.54 31.15
N ASN A 221 -5.08 -7.24 31.27
CA ASN A 221 -6.24 -6.75 32.02
C ASN A 221 -7.37 -6.21 31.12
N ASP A 222 -7.11 -5.97 29.84
CA ASP A 222 -8.11 -5.39 28.96
C ASP A 222 -9.14 -6.45 28.50
N ARG A 223 -10.41 -6.05 28.50
CA ARG A 223 -11.53 -6.95 28.23
C ARG A 223 -11.45 -7.58 26.84
N SER A 224 -10.99 -6.84 25.83
CA SER A 224 -10.97 -7.31 24.45
C SER A 224 -9.98 -8.47 24.31
N SER A 225 -8.75 -8.29 24.75
CA SER A 225 -7.70 -9.31 24.70
C SER A 225 -8.07 -10.54 25.53
N VAL A 226 -8.66 -10.36 26.72
CA VAL A 226 -9.13 -11.50 27.53
C VAL A 226 -10.16 -12.33 26.77
N ILE A 227 -11.13 -11.69 26.08
CA ILE A 227 -12.13 -12.39 25.28
C ILE A 227 -11.47 -13.13 24.11
N THR A 228 -10.58 -12.48 23.36
CA THR A 228 -9.86 -13.06 22.22
C THR A 228 -9.03 -14.28 22.64
N ILE A 229 -8.31 -14.19 23.77
CA ILE A 229 -7.54 -15.30 24.32
C ILE A 229 -8.45 -16.47 24.71
N LEU A 230 -9.55 -16.22 25.43
CA LEU A 230 -10.49 -17.26 25.84
C LEU A 230 -11.15 -17.96 24.64
N ARG A 231 -11.52 -17.21 23.59
CA ARG A 231 -12.05 -17.80 22.34
C ARG A 231 -11.02 -18.68 21.65
N SER A 232 -9.78 -18.20 21.54
CA SER A 232 -8.67 -18.94 20.95
C SER A 232 -8.43 -20.25 21.71
N LEU A 233 -8.40 -20.20 23.04
CA LEU A 233 -8.24 -21.38 23.89
C LEU A 233 -9.40 -22.37 23.74
N SER A 234 -10.65 -21.89 23.67
CA SER A 234 -11.83 -22.75 23.45
C SER A 234 -11.68 -23.56 22.16
N ARG A 235 -11.34 -22.87 21.05
CA ARG A 235 -11.19 -23.47 19.73
C ARG A 235 -10.04 -24.48 19.68
N LEU A 236 -8.93 -24.22 20.38
CA LEU A 236 -7.78 -25.14 20.44
C LEU A 236 -8.07 -26.46 21.17
N ILE A 237 -9.05 -26.47 22.10
CA ILE A 237 -9.42 -27.64 22.90
C ILE A 237 -10.46 -28.50 22.19
N GLU A 238 -11.33 -27.88 21.38
CA GLU A 238 -12.39 -28.57 20.66
C GLU A 238 -11.83 -29.55 19.61
N ARG A 239 -12.40 -30.76 19.54
CA ARG A 239 -12.20 -31.66 18.40
C ARG A 239 -13.28 -31.34 17.38
N GLN A 240 -12.89 -30.83 16.20
CA GLN A 240 -13.80 -30.70 15.06
C GLN A 240 -14.17 -32.07 14.49
#